data_AF-A0A812M2K7-F1
#
_entry.id   AF-A0A812M2K7-F1
#
_cell.length_a   1.000
_cell.length_b   1.000
_cell.length_c   1.000
_cell.angle_alpha   90.00
_cell.angle_beta   90.00
_cell.angle_gamma   90.00
#
_symmetry.space_group_name_H-M   'P 1'
#
loop_
_entity.id
_entity.type
_entity.pdbx_description
1 polymer ?
#
loop_
_entity_poly.entity_id
_entity_poly.type
_entity_poly.pdbx_seq_one_letter_code
_entity_poly.pdbx_strand_id
1 'polypeptide(L)'
;SASTQSFKATFERQFGALMGPRATSERAAAYLQEPHPSVPNRTTGWWAEDREVTDQDFGCPTHWAAAHLAKRGFHVFQYQFSHPAKEDSITFHSDELKYVFADLPANATVEELELSMHIATYWNQLAAHGDPSGGAIPSWPKTELDEKGVAGPYLKLDVASAGGIQVMTEPFRPELPGRFDVGVWGFRLLNFGGWGSWCWV
;
A
#
# COMPACT_ATOMS: atom_id res chain seq x y z
N SER A 1 11.42 21.26 -10.39
CA SER A 1 12.03 20.88 -11.69
C SER A 1 10.95 20.81 -12.76
N ALA A 2 11.31 20.56 -14.04
CA ALA A 2 10.32 20.29 -15.09
C ALA A 2 9.43 19.09 -14.75
N SER A 3 10.00 18.02 -14.17
CA SER A 3 9.22 16.85 -13.77
C SER A 3 8.22 17.13 -12.66
N THR A 4 8.55 17.94 -11.65
CA THR A 4 7.58 18.31 -10.60
C THR A 4 6.44 19.17 -11.14
N GLN A 5 6.70 20.04 -12.13
CA GLN A 5 5.65 20.83 -12.78
C GLN A 5 4.75 19.93 -13.64
N SER A 6 5.34 18.98 -14.36
CA SER A 6 4.61 17.97 -15.14
C SER A 6 3.67 17.15 -14.25
N PHE A 7 4.16 16.65 -13.11
CA PHE A 7 3.33 15.92 -12.15
C PHE A 7 2.15 16.77 -11.68
N LYS A 8 2.38 18.00 -11.20
CA LYS A 8 1.30 18.89 -10.75
C LYS A 8 0.23 19.10 -11.83
N ALA A 9 0.65 19.41 -13.06
CA ALA A 9 -0.28 19.63 -14.17
C ALA A 9 -1.08 18.37 -14.52
N THR A 10 -0.46 17.18 -14.44
CA THR A 10 -1.16 15.90 -14.66
C THR A 10 -2.15 15.61 -13.55
N PHE A 11 -1.73 15.74 -12.28
CA PHE A 11 -2.57 15.54 -11.12
C PHE A 11 -3.78 16.50 -11.11
N GLU A 12 -3.55 17.78 -11.40
CA GLU A 12 -4.60 18.80 -11.53
C GLU A 12 -5.58 18.49 -12.66
N ARG A 13 -5.09 18.00 -13.80
CA ARG A 13 -5.95 17.58 -14.92
C ARG A 13 -6.80 16.36 -14.58
N GLN A 14 -6.26 15.40 -13.85
CA GLN A 14 -6.97 14.16 -13.49
C GLN A 14 -8.00 14.39 -12.39
N PHE A 15 -7.63 15.10 -11.33
CA PHE A 15 -8.44 15.18 -10.11
C PHE A 15 -9.07 16.55 -9.86
N GLY A 16 -8.72 17.57 -10.63
CA GLY A 16 -9.21 18.94 -10.43
C GLY A 16 -10.74 19.06 -10.49
N ALA A 17 -11.40 18.30 -11.38
CA ALA A 17 -12.85 18.29 -11.49
C ALA A 17 -13.55 17.63 -10.29
N LEU A 18 -12.88 16.69 -9.61
CA LEU A 18 -13.42 15.93 -8.49
C LEU A 18 -13.18 16.63 -7.15
N MET A 19 -11.95 17.12 -6.93
CA MET A 19 -11.53 17.68 -5.65
C MET A 19 -11.62 19.21 -5.58
N GLY A 20 -11.67 19.89 -6.73
CA GLY A 20 -11.56 21.34 -6.83
C GLY A 20 -10.10 21.83 -6.73
N PRO A 21 -9.82 23.03 -7.29
CA PRO A 21 -8.45 23.47 -7.56
C PRO A 21 -7.57 23.57 -6.31
N ARG A 22 -8.12 24.08 -5.20
CA ARG A 22 -7.36 24.22 -3.95
C ARG A 22 -6.90 22.86 -3.41
N ALA A 23 -7.82 21.92 -3.23
CA ALA A 23 -7.52 20.61 -2.66
C ALA A 23 -6.59 19.82 -3.59
N THR A 24 -6.77 19.91 -4.90
CA THR A 24 -5.89 19.22 -5.86
C THR A 24 -4.46 19.77 -5.82
N SER A 25 -4.28 21.10 -5.77
CA SER A 25 -2.95 21.70 -5.67
C SER A 25 -2.27 21.42 -4.32
N GLU A 26 -3.03 21.45 -3.21
CA GLU A 26 -2.51 21.07 -1.88
C GLU A 26 -2.07 19.60 -1.86
N ARG A 27 -2.86 18.69 -2.43
CA ARG A 27 -2.52 17.27 -2.51
C ARG A 27 -1.31 16.99 -3.40
N ALA A 28 -1.22 17.62 -4.57
CA ALA A 28 -0.04 17.49 -5.43
C ALA A 28 1.23 18.01 -4.73
N ALA A 29 1.11 19.06 -3.91
CA ALA A 29 2.23 19.55 -3.11
C ALA A 29 2.65 18.54 -2.03
N ALA A 30 1.70 17.84 -1.40
CA ALA A 30 1.99 16.82 -0.39
C ALA A 30 2.80 15.65 -0.98
N TYR A 31 2.38 15.08 -2.12
CA TYR A 31 3.13 13.99 -2.78
C TYR A 31 4.57 14.40 -3.14
N LEU A 32 4.77 15.66 -3.54
CA LEU A 32 6.10 16.19 -3.87
C LEU A 32 7.01 16.40 -2.66
N GLN A 33 6.44 16.43 -1.46
CA GLN A 33 7.18 16.58 -0.20
C GLN A 33 7.45 15.23 0.48
N GLU A 34 6.85 14.14 0.00
CA GLU A 34 7.06 12.81 0.59
C GLU A 34 8.52 12.37 0.44
N PRO A 35 9.11 11.80 1.51
CA PRO A 35 10.47 11.29 1.46
C PRO A 35 10.52 10.08 0.52
N HIS A 36 11.51 10.07 -0.36
CA HIS A 36 11.75 8.98 -1.29
C HIS A 36 13.25 8.72 -1.42
N PRO A 37 13.69 7.49 -1.73
CA PRO A 37 15.11 7.22 -1.96
C PRO A 37 15.59 7.93 -3.23
N SER A 38 16.89 8.20 -3.27
CA SER A 38 17.55 8.71 -4.48
C SER A 38 17.96 7.52 -5.36
N VAL A 39 17.23 7.29 -6.44
CA VAL A 39 17.50 6.21 -7.41
C VAL A 39 17.91 6.82 -8.76
N PRO A 40 18.95 6.29 -9.44
CA PRO A 40 19.36 6.80 -10.75
C PRO A 40 18.19 6.88 -11.74
N ASN A 41 18.16 7.94 -12.55
CA ASN A 41 17.12 8.20 -13.55
C ASN A 41 15.69 8.35 -13.01
N ARG A 42 15.48 8.46 -11.69
CA ARG A 42 14.18 8.76 -11.08
C ARG A 42 14.19 10.15 -10.49
N THR A 43 13.21 10.97 -10.87
CA THR A 43 13.09 12.35 -10.38
C THR A 43 12.04 12.46 -9.27
N THR A 44 12.04 13.53 -8.48
CA THR A 44 10.98 13.78 -7.49
C THR A 44 9.58 13.80 -8.11
N GLY A 45 9.42 14.35 -9.32
CA GLY A 45 8.13 14.32 -10.02
C GLY A 45 7.68 12.90 -10.37
N TRP A 46 8.63 12.01 -10.73
CA TRP A 46 8.34 10.61 -10.98
C TRP A 46 7.94 9.87 -9.70
N TRP A 47 8.63 10.13 -8.59
CA TRP A 47 8.28 9.54 -7.29
C TRP A 47 6.89 9.97 -6.83
N ALA A 48 6.56 11.25 -6.96
CA ALA A 48 5.25 11.76 -6.61
C ALA A 48 4.14 11.12 -7.46
N GLU A 49 4.38 10.91 -8.76
CA GLU A 49 3.47 10.20 -9.66
C GLU A 49 3.33 8.72 -9.29
N ASP A 50 4.44 8.00 -9.06
CA ASP A 50 4.43 6.59 -8.67
C ASP A 50 3.72 6.35 -7.34
N ARG A 51 3.98 7.19 -6.33
CA ARG A 51 3.30 7.14 -5.03
C ARG A 51 1.80 7.41 -5.18
N GLU A 52 1.45 8.39 -6.00
CA GLU A 52 0.06 8.76 -6.25
C GLU A 52 -0.73 7.64 -6.91
N VAL A 53 -0.20 7.05 -7.99
CA VAL A 53 -0.82 5.90 -8.65
C VAL A 53 -0.91 4.70 -7.70
N THR A 54 0.17 4.43 -6.93
CA THR A 54 0.17 3.34 -5.93
C THR A 54 -0.97 3.51 -4.92
N ASP A 55 -1.23 4.73 -4.49
CA ASP A 55 -2.33 5.01 -3.56
C ASP A 55 -3.69 4.82 -4.20
N GLN A 56 -3.91 5.42 -5.37
CA GLN A 56 -5.22 5.41 -6.02
C GLN A 56 -5.65 4.02 -6.44
N ASP A 57 -4.73 3.24 -7.02
CA ASP A 57 -5.07 1.98 -7.65
C ASP A 57 -4.94 0.79 -6.71
N PHE A 58 -4.13 0.88 -5.64
CA PHE A 58 -3.79 -0.26 -4.79
C PHE A 58 -3.98 0.01 -3.30
N GLY A 59 -3.16 0.90 -2.72
CA GLY A 59 -3.07 1.06 -1.27
C GLY A 59 -4.40 1.46 -0.64
N CYS A 60 -4.99 2.56 -1.13
CA CYS A 60 -6.17 3.14 -0.50
C CYS A 60 -7.43 2.30 -0.61
N PRO A 61 -7.77 1.73 -1.79
CA PRO A 61 -8.89 0.80 -1.88
C PRO A 61 -8.71 -0.43 -1.00
N THR A 62 -7.49 -0.96 -0.89
CA THR A 62 -7.18 -2.14 -0.06
C THR A 62 -7.41 -1.85 1.41
N HIS A 63 -6.88 -0.74 1.93
CA HIS A 63 -7.06 -0.36 3.33
C HIS A 63 -8.52 0.00 3.66
N TRP A 64 -9.22 0.67 2.74
CA TRP A 64 -10.64 0.96 2.89
C TRP A 64 -11.49 -0.33 2.96
N ALA A 65 -11.22 -1.30 2.08
CA ALA A 65 -11.90 -2.58 2.07
C ALA A 65 -11.61 -3.38 3.35
N ALA A 66 -10.35 -3.40 3.79
CA ALA A 66 -9.94 -4.04 5.02
C ALA A 66 -10.68 -3.46 6.24
N ALA A 67 -10.76 -2.12 6.34
CA ALA A 67 -11.49 -1.46 7.41
C ALA A 67 -12.98 -1.84 7.42
N HIS A 68 -13.62 -1.87 6.26
CA HIS A 68 -15.04 -2.21 6.13
C HIS A 68 -15.33 -3.68 6.48
N LEU A 69 -14.44 -4.60 6.10
CA LEU A 69 -14.55 -6.01 6.44
C LEU A 69 -14.29 -6.25 7.93
N ALA A 70 -13.24 -5.65 8.49
CA ALA A 70 -12.92 -5.76 9.92
C ALA A 70 -14.06 -5.22 10.79
N LYS A 71 -14.65 -4.07 10.42
CA LYS A 71 -15.83 -3.49 11.11
C LYS A 71 -17.04 -4.44 11.16
N ARG A 72 -17.16 -5.33 10.17
CA ARG A 72 -18.25 -6.31 10.08
C ARG A 72 -17.92 -7.64 10.78
N GLY A 73 -16.77 -7.73 11.45
CA GLY A 73 -16.35 -8.92 12.20
C GLY A 73 -15.66 -9.99 11.36
N PHE A 74 -15.30 -9.70 10.10
CA PHE A 74 -14.50 -10.64 9.31
C PHE A 74 -13.05 -10.69 9.83
N HIS A 75 -12.42 -11.86 9.68
CA HIS A 75 -10.97 -11.99 9.89
C HIS A 75 -10.24 -11.42 8.67
N VAL A 76 -9.54 -10.32 8.89
CA VAL A 76 -8.82 -9.58 7.84
C VAL A 76 -7.34 -9.57 8.21
N PHE A 77 -6.48 -9.83 7.23
CA PHE A 77 -5.03 -9.83 7.39
C PHE A 77 -4.44 -9.02 6.23
N GLN A 78 -3.68 -7.98 6.55
CA GLN A 78 -3.04 -7.11 5.57
C GLN A 78 -1.53 -7.28 5.60
N TYR A 79 -0.88 -7.16 4.45
CA TYR A 79 0.56 -7.07 4.35
C TYR A 79 1.01 -6.03 3.33
N GLN A 80 2.25 -5.55 3.48
CA GLN A 80 2.99 -4.75 2.52
C GLN A 80 4.27 -5.48 2.16
N PHE A 81 4.45 -5.85 0.90
CA PHE A 81 5.70 -6.40 0.41
C PHE A 81 6.68 -5.26 0.11
N SER A 82 7.94 -5.38 0.56
CA SER A 82 8.93 -4.28 0.50
C SER A 82 10.31 -4.69 0.00
N HIS A 83 10.50 -5.96 -0.37
CA HIS A 83 11.77 -6.43 -0.91
C HIS A 83 11.84 -6.15 -2.41
N PRO A 84 12.77 -5.30 -2.90
CA PRO A 84 12.87 -4.99 -4.31
C PRO A 84 13.51 -6.12 -5.10
N ALA A 85 13.23 -6.20 -6.40
CA ALA A 85 14.09 -6.94 -7.30
C ALA A 85 15.52 -6.33 -7.30
N LYS A 86 16.55 -7.19 -7.41
CA LYS A 86 17.97 -6.76 -7.35
C LYS A 86 18.33 -5.66 -8.36
N GLU A 87 17.61 -5.57 -9.48
CA GLU A 87 17.94 -4.62 -10.54
C GLU A 87 17.53 -3.16 -10.24
N ASP A 88 16.46 -2.92 -9.49
CA ASP A 88 15.80 -1.61 -9.52
C ASP A 88 15.84 -0.82 -8.19
N SER A 89 16.27 -1.43 -7.09
CA SER A 89 16.21 -0.82 -5.73
C SER A 89 14.80 -0.35 -5.32
N ILE A 90 13.76 -0.76 -6.05
CA ILE A 90 12.35 -0.41 -5.86
C ILE A 90 11.53 -1.69 -6.02
N THR A 91 10.50 -1.84 -5.18
CA THR A 91 9.51 -2.92 -5.32
C THR A 91 8.42 -2.48 -6.29
N PHE A 92 8.19 -3.28 -7.33
CA PHE A 92 7.14 -3.07 -8.32
C PHE A 92 5.93 -3.96 -8.08
N HIS A 93 4.85 -3.63 -8.78
CA HIS A 93 3.66 -4.45 -8.83
C HIS A 93 4.01 -5.89 -9.25
N SER A 94 3.47 -6.88 -8.51
CA SER A 94 3.67 -8.32 -8.73
C SER A 94 5.04 -8.90 -8.30
N ASP A 95 5.95 -8.11 -7.72
CA ASP A 95 7.25 -8.61 -7.27
C ASP A 95 7.16 -9.69 -6.17
N GLU A 96 6.05 -9.71 -5.42
CA GLU A 96 5.80 -10.67 -4.36
C GLU A 96 5.44 -12.07 -4.89
N LEU A 97 4.94 -12.18 -6.13
CA LEU A 97 4.37 -13.42 -6.64
C LEU A 97 5.38 -14.57 -6.65
N LYS A 98 6.63 -14.31 -7.03
CA LYS A 98 7.71 -15.32 -7.00
C LYS A 98 7.98 -15.88 -5.59
N TYR A 99 7.75 -15.08 -4.55
CA TYR A 99 7.87 -15.52 -3.16
C TYR A 99 6.65 -16.32 -2.72
N VAL A 100 5.45 -15.91 -3.12
CA VAL A 100 4.18 -16.62 -2.83
C VAL A 100 4.18 -18.01 -3.45
N PHE A 101 4.64 -18.13 -4.69
CA PHE A 101 4.65 -19.41 -5.42
C PHE A 101 5.95 -20.23 -5.24
N ALA A 102 6.90 -19.73 -4.43
CA ALA A 102 8.22 -20.33 -4.27
C ALA A 102 8.94 -20.58 -5.62
N ASP A 103 8.73 -19.68 -6.59
CA ASP A 103 9.30 -19.71 -7.93
C ASP A 103 10.41 -18.67 -8.06
N LEU A 104 11.40 -18.77 -7.16
CA LEU A 104 12.56 -17.89 -7.15
C LEU A 104 13.64 -18.37 -8.15
N PRO A 105 14.41 -17.44 -8.75
CA PRO A 105 15.48 -17.82 -9.65
C PRO A 105 16.59 -18.60 -8.91
N ALA A 106 17.35 -19.42 -9.63
CA ALA A 106 18.40 -20.26 -9.05
C ALA A 106 19.50 -19.50 -8.29
N ASN A 107 19.62 -18.18 -8.52
CA ASN A 107 20.57 -17.29 -7.84
C ASN A 107 19.94 -16.47 -6.71
N ALA A 108 18.75 -16.86 -6.23
CA ALA A 108 18.14 -16.27 -5.04
C ALA A 108 19.06 -16.43 -3.82
N THR A 109 19.10 -15.40 -2.97
CA THR A 109 19.88 -15.44 -1.74
C THR A 109 19.22 -16.35 -0.71
N VAL A 110 19.98 -16.74 0.32
CA VAL A 110 19.43 -17.50 1.45
C VAL A 110 18.27 -16.74 2.10
N GLU A 111 18.40 -15.43 2.30
CA GLU A 111 17.33 -14.62 2.90
C GLU A 111 16.09 -14.52 2.00
N GLU A 112 16.25 -14.52 0.67
CA GLU A 112 15.12 -14.54 -0.28
C GLU A 112 14.37 -15.88 -0.22
N LEU A 113 15.11 -17.00 -0.10
CA LEU A 113 14.53 -18.33 0.07
C LEU A 113 13.78 -18.44 1.41
N GLU A 114 14.37 -17.94 2.50
CA GLU A 114 13.73 -17.89 3.82
C GLU A 114 12.47 -17.02 3.81
N LEU A 115 12.51 -15.84 3.19
CA LEU A 115 11.34 -14.98 3.02
C LEU A 115 10.24 -15.68 2.23
N SER A 116 10.57 -16.37 1.13
CA SER A 116 9.60 -17.15 0.36
C SER A 116 8.98 -18.28 1.17
N MET A 117 9.78 -19.00 1.97
CA MET A 117 9.26 -20.03 2.87
C MET A 117 8.30 -19.47 3.91
N HIS A 118 8.60 -18.30 4.50
CA HIS A 118 7.68 -17.65 5.43
C HIS A 118 6.38 -17.22 4.75
N ILE A 119 6.46 -16.58 3.58
CA ILE A 119 5.29 -16.15 2.81
C ILE A 119 4.42 -17.34 2.43
N ALA A 120 5.01 -18.40 1.87
CA ALA A 120 4.28 -19.62 1.53
C ALA A 120 3.63 -20.27 2.76
N THR A 121 4.29 -20.24 3.91
CA THR A 121 3.73 -20.74 5.18
C THR A 121 2.52 -19.93 5.61
N TYR A 122 2.59 -18.59 5.59
CA TYR A 122 1.43 -17.75 5.93
C TYR A 122 0.23 -18.02 5.04
N TRP A 123 0.43 -18.08 3.71
CA TRP A 123 -0.64 -18.37 2.76
C TRP A 123 -1.23 -19.77 2.95
N ASN A 124 -0.39 -20.76 3.25
CA ASN A 124 -0.83 -22.11 3.57
C ASN A 124 -1.68 -22.16 4.85
N GLN A 125 -1.22 -21.53 5.94
CA GLN A 125 -1.94 -21.46 7.22
C GLN A 125 -3.27 -20.73 7.06
N LEU A 126 -3.29 -19.60 6.35
CA LEU A 126 -4.52 -18.87 6.05
C LEU A 126 -5.53 -19.74 5.28
N ALA A 127 -5.08 -20.47 4.26
CA ALA A 127 -5.94 -21.36 3.48
C ALA A 127 -6.45 -22.57 4.28
N ALA A 128 -5.61 -23.15 5.15
CA ALA A 128 -5.94 -24.34 5.92
C ALA A 128 -6.79 -24.03 7.16
N HIS A 129 -6.59 -22.88 7.80
CA HIS A 129 -7.09 -22.60 9.15
C HIS A 129 -7.84 -21.27 9.27
N GLY A 130 -7.78 -20.38 8.26
CA GLY A 130 -8.35 -19.03 8.34
C GLY A 130 -7.56 -18.08 9.24
N ASP A 131 -6.36 -18.48 9.66
CA ASP A 131 -5.40 -17.68 10.42
C ASP A 131 -4.00 -17.93 9.81
N PRO A 132 -3.30 -16.90 9.29
CA PRO A 132 -1.96 -17.06 8.75
C PRO A 132 -0.91 -17.33 9.84
N SER A 133 -1.18 -16.99 11.09
CA SER A 133 -0.23 -17.20 12.19
C SER A 133 -0.10 -18.67 12.56
N GLY A 134 1.14 -19.14 12.73
CA GLY A 134 1.41 -20.51 13.18
C GLY A 134 2.88 -20.90 13.08
N GLY A 135 3.25 -22.01 13.71
CA GLY A 135 4.61 -22.55 13.63
C GLY A 135 5.67 -21.66 14.29
N ALA A 136 6.87 -21.63 13.71
CA ALA A 136 8.03 -20.90 14.23
C ALA A 136 8.34 -19.59 13.47
N ILE A 137 7.35 -19.04 12.74
CA ILE A 137 7.49 -17.79 11.99
C ILE A 137 6.89 -16.61 12.76
N PRO A 138 7.26 -15.35 12.44
CA PRO A 138 6.65 -14.18 13.08
C PRO A 138 5.11 -14.21 13.01
N SER A 139 4.43 -13.65 14.01
CA SER A 139 2.96 -13.63 13.98
C SER A 139 2.48 -12.59 12.97
N TRP A 140 1.47 -12.98 12.18
CA TRP A 140 0.73 -12.06 11.33
C TRP A 140 -0.56 -11.67 12.05
N PRO A 141 -0.62 -10.49 12.68
CA PRO A 141 -1.77 -10.09 13.46
C PRO A 141 -2.98 -9.83 12.57
N LYS A 142 -4.15 -10.14 13.09
CA LYS A 142 -5.42 -9.73 12.49
C LYS A 142 -5.47 -8.19 12.45
N THR A 143 -5.92 -7.66 11.33
CA THR A 143 -6.25 -6.25 11.18
C THR A 143 -7.48 -5.92 12.02
N GLU A 144 -7.33 -4.91 12.86
CA GLU A 144 -8.37 -4.31 13.67
C GLU A 144 -8.58 -2.85 13.26
N LEU A 145 -9.43 -2.13 13.99
CA LEU A 145 -9.65 -0.70 13.82
C LEU A 145 -9.16 0.05 15.05
N ASP A 146 -8.48 1.16 14.84
CA ASP A 146 -8.20 2.11 15.91
C ASP A 146 -9.44 2.96 16.25
N GLU A 147 -9.29 3.90 17.20
CA GLU A 147 -10.37 4.80 17.63
C GLU A 147 -10.93 5.68 16.49
N LYS A 148 -10.14 5.89 15.44
CA LYS A 148 -10.52 6.71 14.27
C LYS A 148 -11.07 5.87 13.12
N GLY A 149 -11.08 4.54 13.25
CA GLY A 149 -11.56 3.62 12.22
C GLY A 149 -10.52 3.32 11.14
N VAL A 150 -9.23 3.56 11.40
CA VAL A 150 -8.14 3.22 10.50
C VAL A 150 -7.76 1.74 10.69
N ALA A 151 -7.58 1.03 9.59
CA ALA A 151 -7.27 -0.40 9.60
C ALA A 151 -5.80 -0.66 9.91
N GLY A 152 -5.55 -1.42 10.97
CA GLY A 152 -4.23 -1.91 11.38
C GLY A 152 -4.33 -2.86 12.58
N PRO A 153 -3.28 -3.60 12.95
CA PRO A 153 -1.96 -3.66 12.33
C PRO A 153 -1.93 -4.41 10.98
N TYR A 154 -0.78 -4.31 10.29
CA TYR A 154 -0.46 -5.07 9.09
C TYR A 154 0.98 -5.60 9.12
N LEU A 155 1.32 -6.56 8.25
CA LEU A 155 2.65 -7.16 8.19
C LEU A 155 3.49 -6.52 7.09
N LYS A 156 4.66 -5.98 7.40
CA LYS A 156 5.67 -5.63 6.39
C LYS A 156 6.55 -6.84 6.13
N LEU A 157 6.73 -7.20 4.86
CA LEU A 157 7.48 -8.36 4.41
C LEU A 157 8.75 -7.90 3.70
N ASP A 158 9.90 -8.27 4.28
CA ASP A 158 11.21 -7.98 3.73
C ASP A 158 12.24 -9.03 4.18
N VAL A 159 13.39 -9.06 3.53
CA VAL A 159 14.52 -9.94 3.93
C VAL A 159 15.14 -9.49 5.24
N ALA A 160 15.81 -10.41 5.95
CA ALA A 160 16.36 -10.14 7.28
C ALA A 160 17.34 -8.95 7.29
N SER A 161 18.21 -8.84 6.27
CA SER A 161 19.14 -7.71 6.13
C SER A 161 18.47 -6.35 5.92
N ALA A 162 17.21 -6.33 5.47
CA ALA A 162 16.40 -5.13 5.28
C ALA A 162 15.43 -4.84 6.46
N GLY A 163 15.62 -5.52 7.61
CA GLY A 163 14.79 -5.38 8.80
C GLY A 163 13.77 -6.50 9.00
N GLY A 164 13.70 -7.44 8.06
CA GLY A 164 12.90 -8.65 8.15
C GLY A 164 11.39 -8.40 8.13
N ILE A 165 10.66 -9.41 8.61
CA ILE A 165 9.21 -9.35 8.76
C ILE A 165 8.87 -8.53 10.01
N GLN A 166 8.07 -7.49 9.83
CA GLN A 166 7.74 -6.52 10.90
C GLN A 166 6.22 -6.35 11.02
N VAL A 167 5.74 -6.25 12.26
CA VAL A 167 4.36 -5.81 12.53
C VAL A 167 4.32 -4.29 12.53
N MET A 168 3.54 -3.73 11.62
CA MET A 168 3.31 -2.30 11.49
C MET A 168 2.02 -1.93 12.22
N THR A 169 2.15 -1.12 13.27
CA THR A 169 1.03 -0.59 14.06
C THR A 169 0.62 0.81 13.63
N GLU A 170 1.53 1.54 12.99
CA GLU A 170 1.25 2.84 12.40
C GLU A 170 0.32 2.68 11.19
N PRO A 171 -0.55 3.67 10.93
CA PRO A 171 -1.40 3.63 9.76
C PRO A 171 -0.55 3.63 8.48
N PHE A 172 -1.02 2.93 7.45
CA PHE A 172 -0.33 2.83 6.16
C PHE A 172 -0.02 4.21 5.56
N ARG A 173 -0.89 5.19 5.79
CA ARG A 173 -0.59 6.61 5.57
C ARG A 173 -0.88 7.43 6.81
N PRO A 174 0.02 8.35 7.19
CA PRO A 174 -0.28 9.33 8.21
C PRO A 174 -1.40 10.26 7.72
N GLU A 175 -2.35 10.61 8.57
CA GLU A 175 -3.37 11.61 8.24
C GLU A 175 -2.71 12.95 7.89
N LEU A 176 -3.06 13.55 6.74
CA LEU A 176 -2.68 14.94 6.51
C LEU A 176 -3.61 15.87 7.28
N PRO A 177 -3.10 16.94 7.90
CA PRO A 177 -3.93 17.95 8.54
C PRO A 177 -4.81 18.65 7.49
N GLY A 178 -6.12 18.42 7.58
CA GLY A 178 -7.11 18.95 6.65
C GLY A 178 -8.09 17.86 6.25
N ARG A 179 -9.19 17.73 7.00
CA ARG A 179 -10.33 16.89 6.62
C ARG A 179 -10.84 17.34 5.26
N PHE A 180 -10.55 16.55 4.22
CA PHE A 180 -11.31 16.56 2.99
C PHE A 180 -12.17 15.30 2.99
N ASP A 181 -13.21 15.31 3.82
CA ASP A 181 -14.33 14.37 3.71
C ASP A 181 -15.00 14.60 2.35
N VAL A 182 -14.52 13.93 1.29
CA VAL A 182 -15.39 13.62 0.14
C VAL A 182 -16.27 12.46 0.58
N GLY A 183 -17.31 12.83 1.34
CA GLY A 183 -18.26 11.90 1.92
C GLY A 183 -18.79 10.89 0.91
N VAL A 184 -18.82 9.63 1.34
CA VAL A 184 -19.64 8.57 0.75
C VAL A 184 -21.09 9.05 0.78
N TRP A 185 -21.58 9.63 -0.33
CA TRP A 185 -23.00 9.90 -0.49
C TRP A 185 -23.72 8.61 -0.87
N GLY A 186 -24.72 8.26 -0.07
CA GLY A 186 -25.56 7.08 -0.23
C GLY A 186 -26.30 7.04 -1.57
N PHE A 187 -26.63 5.79 -1.95
CA PHE A 187 -27.45 5.39 -3.08
C PHE A 187 -28.33 6.48 -3.72
N ARG A 188 -28.01 6.81 -4.98
CA ARG A 188 -29.03 7.06 -6.01
C ARG A 188 -28.57 6.41 -7.30
N LEU A 189 -29.43 5.53 -7.81
CA LEU A 189 -29.30 4.78 -9.06
C LEU A 189 -28.83 5.67 -10.23
N LEU A 190 -27.97 5.08 -11.08
CA LEU A 190 -27.55 5.52 -12.43
C LEU A 190 -26.41 6.55 -12.52
N ASN A 191 -25.17 6.08 -12.52
CA ASN A 191 -24.24 6.20 -13.68
C ASN A 191 -22.87 5.60 -13.35
N PHE A 192 -22.33 4.82 -14.28
CA PHE A 192 -20.98 4.26 -14.22
C PHE A 192 -19.94 5.38 -14.43
N GLY A 193 -19.00 5.51 -13.49
CA GLY A 193 -17.80 6.34 -13.67
C GLY A 193 -17.09 6.68 -12.36
N GLY A 194 -15.92 6.05 -12.13
CA GLY A 194 -14.94 6.47 -11.11
C GLY A 194 -14.98 5.69 -9.80
N TRP A 195 -14.16 4.64 -9.69
CA TRP A 195 -13.84 3.97 -8.44
C TRP A 195 -12.54 4.58 -7.91
N GLY A 196 -12.62 5.41 -6.88
CA GLY A 196 -11.44 5.97 -6.21
C GLY A 196 -11.70 5.98 -4.71
N SER A 197 -11.02 5.10 -3.98
CA SER A 197 -10.98 5.16 -2.52
C SER A 197 -9.74 5.96 -2.16
N TRP A 198 -9.85 7.01 -1.36
CA TRP A 198 -8.73 7.87 -1.01
C TRP A 198 -8.23 7.49 0.40
N CYS A 199 -6.91 7.32 0.59
CA CYS A 199 -6.28 6.91 1.88
C CYS A 199 -6.36 7.97 2.97
N TRP A 200 -7.12 9.04 2.74
CA TRP A 200 -7.04 10.23 3.55
C TRP A 200 -8.39 10.39 4.23
N VAL A 201 -8.60 9.54 5.25
CA VAL A 201 -9.71 9.63 6.22
C VAL A 201 -9.25 10.48 7.38
#